data_AF-A0A9E7B6C5-F1
#
_entry.id   AF-A0A9E7B6C5-F1
#
_cell.length_a   1.000
_cell.length_b   1.000
_cell.length_c   1.000
_cell.angle_alpha   90.00
_cell.angle_beta   90.00
_cell.angle_gamma   90.00
#
_symmetry.space_group_name_H-M   'P 1'
#
loop_
_entity.id
_entity.type
_entity.pdbx_description
1 polymer ?
#
loop_
_entity_poly.entity_id
_entity_poly.type
_entity_poly.pdbx_seq_one_letter_code
_entity_poly.pdbx_strand_id
1 'polypeptide(L)'
;MINVVDNSEAFSDSIVVVSIPNIGILKWNNITSKIEKDDLYRDVLSHFEENKLLLAEGINDVSETQAIACGRKGKLLVGDLVFLLIMDITNMPNPIQSQLDVYEMGCPYPVSYFEVITKDRLGISTRVKAYLQEH
;
A
#
# COMPACT_ATOMS: atom_id res chain seq x y z
N MET A 1 -29.48 0.21 38.63
CA MET A 1 -28.89 1.12 37.62
C MET A 1 -27.77 0.35 36.95
N ILE A 2 -27.95 -0.02 35.69
CA ILE A 2 -26.93 -0.75 34.91
C ILE A 2 -26.05 0.32 34.28
N ASN A 3 -24.77 0.37 34.68
CA ASN A 3 -23.77 1.16 33.98
C ASN A 3 -23.51 0.48 32.63
N VAL A 4 -24.08 1.03 31.57
CA VAL A 4 -23.63 0.77 30.21
C VAL A 4 -22.29 1.48 30.09
N VAL A 5 -21.21 0.71 30.13
CA VAL A 5 -19.90 1.22 29.73
C VAL A 5 -19.98 1.38 28.22
N ASP A 6 -20.01 2.64 27.79
CA ASP A 6 -19.98 3.03 26.39
C ASP A 6 -18.64 2.59 25.80
N ASN A 7 -18.64 1.48 25.07
CA ASN A 7 -17.48 0.96 24.34
C ASN A 7 -17.32 1.71 22.99
N SER A 8 -17.36 3.04 23.02
CA SER A 8 -17.26 3.86 21.80
C SER A 8 -15.83 4.28 21.44
N GLU A 9 -14.80 3.79 22.14
CA GLU A 9 -13.40 4.11 21.83
C GLU A 9 -12.64 2.90 21.28
N ALA A 10 -12.76 2.61 19.97
CA ALA A 10 -11.82 1.71 19.28
C ALA A 10 -11.80 1.79 17.73
N PHE A 11 -12.46 2.75 17.07
CA PHE A 11 -12.45 2.83 15.60
C PHE A 11 -11.38 3.77 15.01
N SER A 12 -10.79 4.64 15.85
CA SER A 12 -9.80 5.66 15.47
C SER A 12 -8.52 5.08 14.85
N ASP A 13 -8.05 3.92 15.30
CA ASP A 13 -6.69 3.44 14.98
C ASP A 13 -6.65 2.43 13.82
N SER A 14 -7.81 2.15 13.22
CA SER A 14 -7.93 1.21 12.10
C SER A 14 -7.54 1.84 10.75
N ILE A 15 -7.71 3.15 10.61
CA ILE A 15 -7.42 3.89 9.38
C ILE A 15 -6.18 4.75 9.58
N VAL A 16 -5.16 4.50 8.77
CA VAL A 16 -3.90 5.23 8.79
C VAL A 16 -3.86 6.17 7.60
N VAL A 17 -3.69 7.46 7.87
CA VAL A 17 -3.45 8.48 6.85
C VAL A 17 -1.97 8.49 6.52
N VAL A 18 -1.63 8.32 5.24
CA VAL A 18 -0.26 8.25 4.76
C VAL A 18 -0.03 9.34 3.73
N SER A 19 0.92 10.23 4.01
CA SER A 19 1.41 11.20 3.05
C SER A 19 2.44 10.53 2.14
N ILE A 20 2.18 10.56 0.84
CA ILE A 20 3.14 10.12 -0.18
C ILE A 20 3.74 11.40 -0.80
N PRO A 21 5.03 11.66 -0.59
CA PRO A 21 5.68 12.89 -1.05
C PRO A 21 5.43 13.15 -2.54
N ASN A 22 5.05 14.39 -2.87
CA ASN A 22 4.80 14.88 -4.24
C ASN A 22 3.69 14.17 -5.02
N ILE A 23 2.85 13.38 -4.35
CA ILE A 23 1.81 12.56 -4.98
C ILE A 23 0.46 12.86 -4.36
N GLY A 24 0.38 12.83 -3.03
CA GLY A 24 -0.86 13.10 -2.32
C GLY A 24 -0.96 12.32 -1.02
N ILE A 25 -2.18 12.18 -0.53
CA ILE A 25 -2.48 11.50 0.72
C ILE A 25 -3.31 10.28 0.39
N LEU A 26 -3.06 9.16 1.07
CA LEU A 26 -3.90 7.97 1.03
C LEU A 26 -4.39 7.63 2.42
N LYS A 27 -5.48 6.86 2.48
CA LYS A 27 -5.91 6.15 3.68
C LYS A 27 -5.70 4.66 3.50
N TRP A 28 -5.08 4.05 4.50
CA TRP A 28 -4.86 2.62 4.60
C TRP A 28 -5.70 2.05 5.73
N ASN A 29 -6.35 0.92 5.49
CA ASN A 29 -7.12 0.20 6.49
C ASN A 29 -6.34 -0.99 7.03
N ASN A 30 -5.94 -0.91 8.29
CA ASN A 30 -5.19 -1.95 9.00
C ASN A 30 -5.99 -3.25 9.17
N ILE A 31 -7.33 -3.17 9.23
CA ILE A 31 -8.20 -4.36 9.39
C ILE A 31 -8.27 -5.12 8.07
N THR A 32 -8.56 -4.42 6.97
CA THR A 32 -8.74 -5.08 5.66
C THR A 32 -7.43 -5.24 4.89
N SER A 33 -6.35 -4.60 5.36
CA SER A 33 -5.07 -4.49 4.66
C SER A 33 -5.25 -3.98 3.22
N LYS A 34 -5.97 -2.86 3.06
CA LYS A 34 -6.30 -2.28 1.75
C LYS A 34 -6.22 -0.76 1.78
N ILE A 35 -5.99 -0.18 0.61
CA ILE A 35 -6.15 1.26 0.37
C ILE A 35 -7.64 1.58 0.30
N GLU A 36 -8.07 2.61 1.02
CA GLU A 36 -9.45 3.11 1.01
C GLU A 36 -9.71 3.89 -0.29
N LYS A 37 -10.78 3.54 -1.02
CA LYS A 37 -11.16 4.17 -2.30
C LYS A 37 -12.03 5.42 -2.10
N ASP A 38 -11.55 6.33 -1.26
CA ASP A 38 -12.23 7.58 -0.90
C ASP A 38 -11.85 8.77 -1.80
N ASP A 39 -12.19 10.00 -1.39
CA ASP A 39 -11.83 11.21 -2.13
C ASP A 39 -10.32 11.43 -2.27
N LEU A 40 -9.52 11.01 -1.27
CA LEU A 40 -8.07 11.17 -1.32
C LEU A 40 -7.47 10.21 -2.35
N TYR A 41 -7.98 8.97 -2.43
CA TYR A 41 -7.61 8.05 -3.50
C TYR A 41 -7.96 8.61 -4.89
N ARG A 42 -9.15 9.20 -5.04
CA ARG A 42 -9.58 9.82 -6.30
C ARG A 42 -8.68 10.97 -6.72
N ASP A 43 -8.23 11.79 -5.77
CA ASP A 43 -7.30 12.89 -6.02
C ASP A 43 -5.93 12.41 -6.50
N VAL A 44 -5.40 11.33 -5.90
CA VAL A 44 -4.18 10.70 -6.39
C VAL A 44 -4.37 10.15 -7.81
N LEU A 45 -5.52 9.51 -8.08
CA LEU A 45 -5.84 8.95 -9.39
C LEU A 45 -5.90 10.03 -10.48
N SER A 46 -6.48 11.21 -10.20
CA SER A 46 -6.57 12.29 -11.19
C SER A 46 -5.22 12.85 -11.62
N HIS A 47 -4.18 12.70 -10.78
CA HIS A 47 -2.83 13.17 -11.05
C HIS A 47 -1.86 12.02 -11.38
N PHE A 48 -2.36 10.79 -11.54
CA PHE A 48 -1.52 9.61 -11.73
C PHE A 48 -0.66 9.71 -12.98
N GLU A 49 -1.25 10.02 -14.15
CA GLU A 49 -0.51 10.04 -15.42
C GLU A 49 0.63 11.06 -15.43
N GLU A 50 0.42 12.23 -14.81
CA GLU A 50 1.42 13.29 -14.72
C GLU A 50 2.58 12.91 -13.78
N ASN A 51 2.31 12.05 -12.78
CA ASN A 51 3.25 11.72 -11.72
C ASN A 51 3.73 10.26 -11.74
N LYS A 52 3.33 9.43 -12.71
CA LYS A 52 3.53 7.97 -12.68
C LYS A 52 5.00 7.54 -12.55
N LEU A 53 5.93 8.29 -13.14
CA LEU A 53 7.36 8.01 -13.01
C LEU A 53 7.91 8.40 -11.63
N LEU A 54 7.40 9.49 -11.04
CA LEU A 54 7.75 9.90 -9.68
C LEU A 54 7.18 8.93 -8.63
N LEU A 55 5.96 8.45 -8.87
CA LEU A 55 5.34 7.34 -8.14
C LEU A 55 6.23 6.09 -8.14
N ALA A 56 6.73 5.68 -9.31
CA ALA A 56 7.62 4.53 -9.40
C ALA A 56 8.91 4.71 -8.58
N GLU A 57 9.44 5.93 -8.49
CA GLU A 57 10.61 6.26 -7.66
C GLU A 57 10.29 6.19 -6.17
N GLY A 58 9.07 6.59 -5.77
CA GLY A 58 8.55 6.52 -4.41
C GLY A 58 8.49 5.10 -3.83
N ILE A 59 8.53 4.05 -4.67
CA ILE A 59 8.67 2.65 -4.23
C ILE A 59 9.92 2.48 -3.36
N ASN A 60 10.96 3.28 -3.58
CA ASN A 60 12.23 3.23 -2.84
C ASN A 60 12.18 3.90 -1.45
N ASP A 61 11.08 4.55 -1.09
CA ASP A 61 10.93 5.21 0.21
C ASP A 61 10.84 4.18 1.35
N VAL A 62 11.77 4.29 2.31
CA VAL A 62 11.90 3.40 3.47
C VAL A 62 11.35 4.02 4.76
N SER A 63 10.68 5.17 4.67
CA SER A 63 10.08 5.83 5.82
C SER A 63 8.98 4.95 6.42
N GLU A 64 9.01 4.76 7.74
CA GLU A 64 8.01 3.96 8.44
C GLU A 64 6.66 4.69 8.50
N THR A 65 5.58 3.91 8.43
CA THR A 65 4.21 4.40 8.63
C THR A 65 3.58 3.72 9.85
N GLN A 66 2.38 4.12 10.27
CA GLN A 66 1.60 3.33 11.24
C GLN A 66 0.80 2.20 10.58
N ALA A 67 0.88 2.07 9.24
CA ALA A 67 0.12 1.07 8.51
C ALA A 67 0.69 -0.33 8.78
N ILE A 68 -0.21 -1.28 9.01
CA ILE A 68 0.10 -2.70 9.18
C ILE A 68 -0.71 -3.50 8.16
N ALA A 69 -0.15 -4.61 7.70
CA ALA A 69 -0.82 -5.55 6.81
C ALA A 69 -0.82 -6.94 7.44
N CYS A 70 -1.85 -7.72 7.15
CA CYS A 70 -1.83 -9.17 7.36
C CYS A 70 -0.61 -9.80 6.67
N GLY A 71 -0.11 -10.90 7.22
CA GLY A 71 1.10 -11.57 6.73
C GLY A 71 2.40 -10.77 6.85
N ARG A 72 2.39 -9.54 7.40
CA ARG A 72 3.60 -8.75 7.63
C ARG A 72 3.94 -8.68 9.13
N LYS A 73 5.20 -8.96 9.45
CA LYS A 73 5.75 -8.65 10.77
C LYS A 73 6.22 -7.19 10.78
N GLY A 74 5.45 -6.33 11.44
CA GLY A 74 5.79 -4.92 11.62
C GLY A 74 5.08 -3.97 10.66
N LYS A 75 5.50 -2.70 10.71
CA LYS A 75 4.89 -1.60 9.97
C LYS A 75 5.28 -1.63 8.50
N LEU A 76 4.36 -1.16 7.65
CA LEU A 76 4.60 -0.89 6.24
C LEU A 76 5.46 0.37 6.09
N LEU A 77 6.32 0.36 5.09
CA LEU A 77 7.05 1.54 4.65
C LEU A 77 6.22 2.30 3.62
N VAL A 78 6.50 3.59 3.43
CA VAL A 78 5.84 4.41 2.40
C VAL A 78 5.95 3.74 1.03
N GLY A 79 7.14 3.23 0.66
CA GLY A 79 7.34 2.57 -0.62
C GLY A 79 6.52 1.28 -0.82
N ASP A 80 6.12 0.59 0.26
CA ASP A 80 5.22 -0.57 0.14
C ASP A 80 3.83 -0.12 -0.30
N LEU A 81 3.33 0.95 0.29
CA LEU A 81 2.02 1.53 -0.03
C LEU A 81 2.00 2.16 -1.42
N VAL A 82 3.10 2.82 -1.81
CA VAL A 82 3.28 3.35 -3.18
C VAL A 82 3.21 2.22 -4.21
N PHE A 83 3.93 1.12 -3.97
CA PHE A 83 3.87 -0.03 -4.86
C PHE A 83 2.46 -0.59 -4.98
N LEU A 84 1.77 -0.80 -3.84
CA LEU A 84 0.38 -1.27 -3.83
C LEU A 84 -0.57 -0.34 -4.56
N LEU A 85 -0.41 0.98 -4.41
CA LEU A 85 -1.20 1.98 -5.13
C LEU A 85 -1.02 1.84 -6.64
N ILE A 86 0.22 1.76 -7.13
CA ILE A 86 0.50 1.62 -8.57
C ILE A 86 -0.14 0.33 -9.11
N MET A 87 -0.03 -0.77 -8.34
CA MET A 87 -0.65 -2.05 -8.70
C MET A 87 -2.19 -1.96 -8.80
N ASP A 88 -2.85 -1.27 -7.86
CA ASP A 88 -4.32 -1.09 -7.87
C ASP A 88 -4.80 -0.19 -9.01
N ILE A 89 -4.01 0.82 -9.40
CA ILE A 89 -4.36 1.74 -10.50
C ILE A 89 -4.14 1.11 -11.88
N THR A 90 -2.98 0.48 -12.08
CA THR A 90 -2.52 0.11 -13.44
C THR A 90 -2.96 -1.27 -13.89
N ASN A 91 -3.41 -2.12 -12.95
CA ASN A 91 -3.62 -3.56 -13.19
C ASN A 91 -2.39 -4.24 -13.84
N MET A 92 -1.18 -3.70 -13.63
CA MET A 92 0.02 -4.27 -14.22
C MET A 92 0.25 -5.71 -13.72
N PRO A 93 0.85 -6.60 -14.53
CA PRO A 93 1.28 -7.90 -14.04
C PRO A 93 2.21 -7.73 -12.85
N ASN A 94 1.90 -8.40 -11.75
CA ASN A 94 2.62 -8.20 -10.51
C ASN A 94 4.05 -8.77 -10.61
N PRO A 95 5.09 -7.92 -10.53
CA PRO A 95 6.47 -8.29 -10.81
C PRO A 95 7.08 -9.23 -9.77
N ILE A 96 6.36 -9.53 -8.69
CA ILE A 96 6.79 -10.40 -7.60
C ILE A 96 5.89 -11.63 -7.40
N GLN A 97 4.89 -11.84 -8.27
CA GLN A 97 3.89 -12.90 -8.11
C GLN A 97 4.40 -14.30 -8.46
N SER A 98 5.52 -14.43 -9.16
CA SER A 98 6.04 -15.71 -9.65
C SER A 98 6.60 -16.65 -8.57
N GLN A 99 6.60 -16.25 -7.28
CA GLN A 99 7.24 -17.02 -6.20
C GLN A 99 6.35 -17.26 -4.96
N LEU A 100 5.11 -16.76 -4.93
CA LEU A 100 4.29 -16.76 -3.71
C LEU A 100 2.83 -17.16 -4.00
N ASP A 101 2.45 -18.38 -3.59
CA ASP A 101 1.12 -18.97 -3.82
C ASP A 101 0.35 -19.26 -2.51
N VAL A 102 1.00 -19.10 -1.35
CA VAL A 102 0.40 -19.34 -0.03
C VAL A 102 -0.22 -18.05 0.50
N TYR A 103 -1.49 -18.11 0.90
CA TYR A 103 -2.22 -16.98 1.51
C TYR A 103 -2.68 -17.32 2.92
N GLU A 104 -2.58 -16.33 3.82
CA GLU A 104 -3.27 -16.39 5.11
C GLU A 104 -4.78 -16.13 4.90
N MET A 105 -5.62 -16.76 5.72
CA MET A 105 -7.08 -16.61 5.62
C MET A 105 -7.48 -15.14 5.77
N GLY A 106 -8.20 -14.60 4.78
CA GLY A 106 -8.67 -13.21 4.78
C GLY A 106 -7.62 -12.16 4.39
N CYS A 107 -6.39 -12.57 4.07
CA CYS A 107 -5.35 -11.65 3.63
C CYS A 107 -5.33 -11.51 2.09
N PRO A 108 -5.35 -10.28 1.53
CA PRO A 108 -5.31 -10.08 0.08
C PRO A 108 -3.90 -10.27 -0.51
N TYR A 109 -2.89 -10.51 0.32
CA TYR A 109 -1.50 -10.69 -0.10
C TYR A 109 -1.01 -12.09 0.28
N PRO A 110 -0.13 -12.71 -0.54
CA PRO A 110 0.47 -13.97 -0.16
C PRO A 110 1.48 -13.77 0.99
N VAL A 111 1.81 -14.86 1.67
CA VAL A 111 2.86 -14.89 2.69
C VAL A 111 4.17 -14.38 2.11
N SER A 112 4.95 -13.63 2.89
CA SER A 112 6.23 -13.04 2.50
C SER A 112 6.17 -12.00 1.36
N TYR A 113 4.99 -11.59 0.89
CA TYR A 113 4.82 -10.57 -0.16
C TYR A 113 5.65 -9.30 0.10
N PHE A 114 5.49 -8.75 1.29
CA PHE A 114 6.18 -7.55 1.73
C PHE A 114 7.68 -7.73 1.98
N GLU A 115 8.11 -8.94 2.32
CA GLU A 115 9.53 -9.27 2.48
C GLU A 115 10.23 -9.28 1.12
N VAL A 116 9.56 -9.79 0.09
CA VAL A 116 10.07 -9.75 -1.29
C VAL A 116 10.19 -8.31 -1.78
N ILE A 117 9.18 -7.47 -1.54
CA ILE A 117 9.26 -6.03 -1.86
C ILE A 117 10.47 -5.40 -1.18
N THR A 118 10.67 -5.68 0.10
CA THR A 118 11.77 -5.12 0.88
C THR A 118 13.14 -5.56 0.35
N LYS A 119 13.27 -6.82 -0.08
CA LYS A 119 14.55 -7.38 -0.58
C LYS A 119 14.95 -6.88 -1.96
N ASP A 120 14.00 -6.58 -2.84
CA ASP A 120 14.26 -6.16 -4.24
C ASP A 120 13.58 -4.84 -4.61
N ARG A 121 13.51 -3.90 -3.66
CA ARG A 121 12.79 -2.62 -3.84
C ARG A 121 13.26 -1.85 -5.07
N LEU A 122 14.58 -1.76 -5.26
CA LEU A 122 15.20 -1.09 -6.41
C LEU A 122 14.88 -1.79 -7.73
N GLY A 123 14.94 -3.12 -7.77
CA GLY A 123 14.59 -3.89 -8.97
C GLY A 123 13.11 -3.76 -9.32
N ILE A 124 12.22 -3.80 -8.32
CA ILE A 124 10.78 -3.58 -8.50
C ILE A 124 10.51 -2.18 -9.04
N SER A 125 11.08 -1.14 -8.41
CA SER A 125 10.96 0.25 -8.87
C SER A 125 11.38 0.41 -10.34
N THR A 126 12.50 -0.22 -10.73
CA THR A 126 12.99 -0.20 -12.11
C THR A 126 12.02 -0.88 -13.08
N ARG A 127 11.49 -2.06 -12.73
CA ARG A 127 10.53 -2.80 -13.58
C ARG A 127 9.19 -2.09 -13.70
N VAL A 128 8.70 -1.50 -12.61
CA VAL A 128 7.48 -0.69 -12.59
C VAL A 128 7.67 0.56 -13.46
N LYS A 129 8.79 1.26 -13.32
CA LYS A 129 9.10 2.44 -14.13
C LYS A 129 9.15 2.11 -15.62
N ALA A 130 9.78 1.01 -16.00
CA ALA A 130 9.82 0.55 -17.39
C ALA A 130 8.41 0.28 -17.95
N TYR A 131 7.57 -0.45 -17.20
CA TYR A 131 6.19 -0.72 -17.59
C TYR A 131 5.39 0.56 -17.84
N LEU A 132 5.49 1.53 -16.93
CA LEU A 132 4.79 2.82 -17.00
C LEU A 132 5.31 3.77 -18.09
N GLN A 133 6.48 3.49 -18.67
CA GLN A 133 6.99 4.25 -19.82
C GLN A 133 6.44 3.72 -21.15
N GLU A 134 6.07 2.44 -21.19
CA GLU A 134 5.54 1.76 -22.37
C GLU A 134 4.00 1.84 -22.48
N HIS A 135 3.33 2.19 -21.38
CA HIS A 135 1.86 2.25 -21.23
C HIS A 135 1.43 3.56 -20.57
#